data_AF-A0A7U3Q116-F1
#
_entry.id   AF-A0A7U3Q116-F1
#
_cell.length_a   1.000
_cell.length_b   1.000
_cell.length_c   1.000
_cell.angle_alpha   90.00
_cell.angle_beta   90.00
_cell.angle_gamma   90.00
#
_symmetry.space_group_name_H-M   'P 1'
#
loop_
_entity.id
_entity.type
_entity.pdbx_description
1 polymer ?
#
loop_
_entity_poly.entity_id
_entity_poly.type
_entity_poly.pdbx_seq_one_letter_code
_entity_poly.pdbx_strand_id
1 'polypeptide(L)'
;MASKFFHGSRQLLAAARPSARRLVHVNTIRLKRYDAFDAHLDRECLNEARSWYQTFDPSNLPRGCTTYARSSGPGGQHVNKTETKATTIYCVGELLSALPKNLHGSIRSSKYYVANNDSLTFQNQSHRSRTANMNENRQKLVDEITRIYQATTPGETSNEKKKKYETM
;
A
#
# COMPACT_ATOMS: atom_id res chain seq x y z
N MET A 1 -43.78 -80.86 -33.33
CA MET A 1 -44.63 -79.70 -33.69
C MET A 1 -43.66 -78.61 -34.16
N ALA A 2 -43.61 -78.21 -35.44
CA ALA A 2 -44.56 -77.33 -36.15
C ALA A 2 -44.76 -76.00 -35.39
N SER A 3 -44.64 -74.77 -35.89
CA SER A 3 -44.56 -74.13 -37.23
C SER A 3 -43.86 -72.74 -37.06
N LYS A 4 -43.44 -71.91 -38.05
CA LYS A 4 -43.40 -71.89 -39.55
C LYS A 4 -42.38 -70.80 -39.99
N PHE A 5 -42.07 -70.67 -41.29
CA PHE A 5 -41.37 -69.50 -41.86
C PHE A 5 -42.28 -68.27 -41.96
N PHE A 6 -41.73 -67.05 -41.92
CA PHE A 6 -42.23 -65.90 -42.69
C PHE A 6 -41.12 -64.91 -43.08
N HIS A 7 -41.26 -64.29 -44.26
CA HIS A 7 -40.34 -63.28 -44.81
C HIS A 7 -40.69 -61.86 -44.33
N GLY A 8 -39.74 -60.92 -44.36
CA GLY A 8 -39.99 -59.50 -44.11
C GLY A 8 -38.84 -58.58 -44.53
N SER A 9 -38.97 -57.92 -45.68
CA SER A 9 -37.97 -56.99 -46.25
C SER A 9 -38.09 -55.55 -45.70
N ARG A 10 -37.14 -54.68 -46.11
CA ARG A 10 -37.06 -53.20 -45.93
C ARG A 10 -36.35 -52.76 -44.64
N GLN A 11 -35.63 -51.63 -44.58
CA GLN A 11 -35.33 -50.60 -45.60
C GLN A 11 -33.98 -49.93 -45.30
N LEU A 12 -33.23 -49.49 -46.32
CA LEU A 12 -32.06 -48.63 -46.13
C LEU A 12 -32.51 -47.20 -45.82
N LEU A 13 -32.02 -46.62 -44.74
CA LEU A 13 -32.11 -45.18 -44.45
C LEU A 13 -30.70 -44.61 -44.24
N ALA A 14 -30.19 -43.93 -45.27
CA ALA A 14 -28.93 -43.21 -45.20
C ALA A 14 -29.11 -41.90 -44.42
N ALA A 15 -28.60 -41.86 -43.18
CA ALA A 15 -28.60 -40.65 -42.38
C ALA A 15 -27.46 -39.72 -42.80
N ALA A 16 -27.77 -38.74 -43.65
CA ALA A 16 -26.84 -37.67 -44.00
C ALA A 16 -26.52 -36.81 -42.76
N ARG A 17 -25.25 -36.81 -42.31
CA ARG A 17 -24.79 -35.99 -41.18
C ARG A 17 -24.63 -34.53 -41.63
N PRO A 18 -25.24 -33.54 -40.95
CA PRO A 18 -24.98 -32.14 -41.24
C PRO A 18 -23.53 -31.78 -40.89
N SER A 19 -22.85 -31.07 -41.79
CA SER A 19 -21.46 -30.66 -41.61
C SER A 19 -21.34 -29.67 -40.44
N ALA A 20 -20.58 -30.04 -39.42
CA ALA A 20 -20.35 -29.20 -38.25
C ALA A 20 -19.52 -27.97 -38.63
N ARG A 21 -20.13 -26.78 -38.63
CA ARG A 21 -19.43 -25.50 -38.79
C ARG A 21 -18.42 -25.36 -37.65
N ARG A 22 -17.12 -25.48 -37.95
CA ARG A 22 -16.04 -25.14 -37.01
C ARG A 22 -16.14 -23.66 -36.67
N LEU A 23 -16.56 -23.35 -35.44
CA LEU A 23 -16.33 -22.04 -34.83
C LEU A 23 -14.82 -21.87 -34.64
N VAL A 24 -14.21 -21.06 -35.51
CA VAL A 24 -12.84 -20.58 -35.31
C VAL A 24 -12.79 -19.85 -33.98
N HIS A 25 -12.04 -20.43 -33.02
CA HIS A 25 -11.73 -19.74 -31.77
C HIS A 25 -10.89 -18.52 -32.10
N VAL A 26 -11.49 -17.34 -31.98
CA VAL A 26 -10.78 -16.08 -32.07
C VAL A 26 -9.93 -15.99 -30.81
N ASN A 27 -8.64 -16.33 -30.93
CA ASN A 27 -7.68 -16.20 -29.85
C ASN A 27 -7.62 -14.72 -29.44
N THR A 28 -8.25 -14.39 -28.31
CA THR A 28 -8.20 -13.05 -27.72
C THR A 28 -6.80 -12.81 -27.17
N ILE A 29 -5.93 -12.28 -28.03
CA ILE A 29 -4.59 -11.85 -27.66
C ILE A 29 -4.73 -10.80 -26.56
N ARG A 30 -4.43 -11.20 -25.31
CA ARG A 30 -4.33 -10.29 -24.17
C ARG A 30 -3.14 -9.36 -24.40
N LEU A 31 -3.40 -8.24 -25.08
CA LEU A 31 -2.50 -7.09 -25.09
C LEU A 31 -2.27 -6.65 -23.64
N LYS A 32 -1.05 -6.88 -23.13
CA LYS A 32 -0.58 -6.23 -21.91
C LYS A 32 -0.54 -4.72 -22.18
N ARG A 33 -1.59 -4.02 -21.76
CA ARG A 33 -1.57 -2.56 -21.68
C ARG A 33 -0.60 -2.19 -20.56
N TYR A 34 0.55 -1.67 -20.94
CA TYR A 34 1.44 -0.98 -20.02
C TYR A 34 0.86 0.41 -19.80
N ASP A 35 -0.09 0.52 -18.88
CA ASP A 35 -0.48 1.84 -18.36
C ASP A 35 0.73 2.47 -17.68
N ALA A 36 0.91 3.78 -17.87
CA ALA A 36 1.91 4.52 -17.13
C ALA A 36 1.52 4.51 -15.64
N PHE A 37 2.51 4.37 -14.76
CA PHE A 37 2.30 4.24 -13.30
C PHE A 37 1.52 5.42 -12.69
N ASP A 38 1.61 6.58 -13.35
CA ASP A 38 0.99 7.86 -13.02
C ASP A 38 -0.31 8.16 -13.78
N ALA A 39 -0.73 7.32 -14.74
CA ALA A 39 -1.93 7.55 -15.56
C ALA A 39 -3.24 7.63 -14.74
N HIS A 40 -3.26 7.01 -13.56
CA HIS A 40 -4.38 6.99 -12.62
C HIS A 40 -4.21 7.94 -11.42
N LEU A 41 -3.10 8.71 -11.37
CA LEU A 41 -2.85 9.67 -10.29
C LEU A 41 -3.50 11.01 -10.62
N ASP A 42 -4.33 11.51 -9.71
CA ASP A 42 -4.92 12.83 -9.82
C ASP A 42 -3.85 13.94 -9.69
N ARG A 43 -3.75 14.78 -10.72
CA ARG A 43 -2.78 15.89 -10.79
C ARG A 43 -3.07 16.97 -9.76
N GLU A 44 -4.34 17.23 -9.45
CA GLU A 44 -4.74 18.18 -8.41
C GLU A 44 -4.14 17.74 -7.06
N CYS A 45 -4.38 16.48 -6.68
CA CYS A 45 -3.93 15.91 -5.42
C CYS A 45 -2.40 15.75 -5.33
N LEU A 46 -1.69 15.54 -6.45
CA LEU A 46 -0.23 15.60 -6.51
C LEU A 46 0.32 17.02 -6.30
N ASN A 47 -0.35 18.04 -6.85
CA ASN A 47 0.04 19.44 -6.66
C ASN A 47 -0.23 19.91 -5.24
N GLU A 48 -1.39 19.56 -4.67
CA GLU A 48 -1.73 19.76 -3.24
C GLU A 48 -0.61 19.22 -2.34
N ALA A 49 -0.17 17.98 -2.59
CA ALA A 49 0.90 17.34 -1.81
C ALA A 49 2.25 18.06 -1.91
N ARG A 50 2.59 18.59 -3.09
CA ARG A 50 3.84 19.35 -3.31
C ARG A 50 3.82 20.69 -2.58
N SER A 51 2.73 21.44 -2.68
CA SER A 51 2.55 22.72 -1.96
C SER A 51 2.50 22.51 -0.44
N TRP A 52 1.86 21.43 0.01
CA TRP A 52 1.89 21.03 1.42
C TRP A 52 3.32 20.72 1.89
N TYR A 53 4.10 19.92 1.14
CA TYR A 53 5.47 19.58 1.55
C TYR A 53 6.43 20.79 1.58
N GLN A 54 6.18 21.82 0.76
CA GLN A 54 6.93 23.08 0.82
C GLN A 54 6.63 23.92 2.07
N THR A 55 5.42 23.81 2.61
CA THR A 55 4.97 24.53 3.82
C THR A 55 4.97 23.65 5.08
N PHE A 56 5.41 22.41 4.95
CA PHE A 56 5.39 21.41 6.03
C PHE A 56 6.38 21.74 7.14
N ASP A 57 5.85 22.03 8.32
CA ASP A 57 6.61 22.14 9.56
C ASP A 57 6.27 20.94 10.48
N PRO A 58 7.27 20.14 10.89
CA PRO A 58 7.14 19.13 11.94
C PRO A 58 6.49 19.57 13.25
N SER A 59 6.47 20.88 13.56
CA SER A 59 5.82 21.44 14.76
C SER A 59 4.29 21.42 14.71
N ASN A 60 3.71 21.47 13.49
CA ASN A 60 2.26 21.47 13.27
C ASN A 60 1.62 20.07 13.35
N LEU A 61 2.41 19.01 13.44
CA LEU A 61 1.90 17.66 13.62
C LEU A 61 1.26 17.46 15.01
N PRO A 62 0.22 16.62 15.13
CA PRO A 62 -0.36 16.30 16.43
C PRO A 62 0.70 15.71 17.36
N ARG A 63 0.75 16.15 18.62
CA ARG A 63 1.78 15.71 19.58
C ARG A 63 1.70 14.21 19.93
N GLY A 64 0.53 13.60 19.75
CA GLY A 64 0.25 12.21 20.11
C GLY A 64 0.18 11.98 21.63
N CYS A 65 -0.27 10.80 22.02
CA CYS A 65 -0.29 10.36 23.41
C CYS A 65 0.99 9.56 23.71
N THR A 66 1.85 10.07 24.61
CA THR A 66 3.08 9.36 25.02
C THR A 66 2.92 8.73 26.40
N THR A 67 3.01 7.41 26.45
CA THR A 67 3.06 6.61 27.69
C THR A 67 4.49 6.15 27.96
N TYR A 68 4.92 6.22 29.23
CA TYR A 68 6.23 5.79 29.67
C TYR A 68 6.18 4.41 30.35
N ALA A 69 7.20 3.59 30.12
CA ALA A 69 7.36 2.28 30.74
C ALA A 69 8.81 2.06 31.23
N ARG A 70 8.99 1.13 32.16
CA ARG A 70 10.33 0.66 32.56
C ARG A 70 11.02 0.03 31.36
N SER A 71 12.23 0.48 31.05
CA SER A 71 13.07 -0.21 30.06
C SER A 71 13.46 -1.58 30.62
N SER A 72 13.08 -2.63 29.91
CA SER A 72 13.34 -4.02 30.28
C SER A 72 14.53 -4.52 29.47
N GLY A 73 15.71 -4.55 30.08
CA GLY A 73 16.88 -5.26 29.55
C GLY A 73 16.96 -6.67 30.14
N PRO A 74 17.53 -7.65 29.42
CA PRO A 74 17.82 -8.97 29.96
C PRO A 74 18.94 -8.86 31.02
N GLY A 75 18.59 -9.05 32.30
CA GLY A 75 19.55 -9.01 33.40
C GLY A 75 18.87 -8.87 34.76
N GLY A 76 19.15 -9.81 35.67
CA GLY A 76 18.54 -9.90 37.01
C GLY A 76 19.10 -8.94 38.07
N GLN A 77 19.56 -7.74 37.67
CA GLN A 77 20.16 -6.78 38.59
C GLN A 77 19.15 -5.69 38.99
N HIS A 78 18.98 -5.46 40.30
CA HIS A 78 18.11 -4.40 40.80
C HIS A 78 18.79 -3.03 40.68
N VAL A 79 18.64 -2.43 39.50
CA VAL A 79 18.98 -1.02 39.24
C VAL A 79 17.72 -0.17 39.43
N ASN A 80 17.87 1.03 40.00
CA ASN A 80 16.79 2.03 40.09
C ASN A 80 16.19 2.29 38.69
N LYS A 81 15.05 1.66 38.42
CA LYS A 81 14.52 1.47 37.06
C LYS A 81 13.71 2.69 36.62
N THR A 82 14.42 3.74 36.19
CA THR A 82 13.83 4.91 35.54
C THR A 82 12.95 4.46 34.37
N GLU A 83 11.71 4.95 34.31
CA GLU A 83 10.77 4.57 33.25
C GLU A 83 11.09 5.39 32.00
N THR A 84 12.09 4.94 31.23
CA THR A 84 12.63 5.69 30.10
C THR A 84 12.04 5.29 28.76
N LYS A 85 11.46 4.08 28.62
CA LYS A 85 10.85 3.65 27.35
C LYS A 85 9.65 4.53 27.06
N ALA A 86 9.70 5.30 25.98
CA ALA A 86 8.59 6.12 25.51
C ALA A 86 7.84 5.37 24.39
N THR A 87 6.53 5.21 24.56
CA THR A 87 5.62 4.70 23.53
C THR A 87 4.68 5.83 23.16
N THR A 88 4.77 6.33 21.94
CA THR A 88 3.93 7.44 21.45
C THR A 88 2.97 6.92 20.40
N ILE A 89 1.68 7.20 20.62
CA ILE A 89 0.56 6.79 19.77
C ILE A 89 -0.02 8.04 19.12
N TYR A 90 -0.14 8.02 17.78
CA TYR A 90 -0.76 9.09 17.00
C TYR A 90 -2.03 8.54 16.35
N CYS A 91 -3.18 9.15 16.65
CA CYS A 91 -4.45 8.79 16.02
C CYS A 91 -4.40 9.15 14.53
N VAL A 92 -4.73 8.21 13.64
CA VAL A 92 -4.69 8.48 12.19
C VAL A 92 -5.70 9.57 11.84
N GLY A 93 -6.92 9.58 12.41
CA GLY A 93 -7.91 10.64 12.14
C GLY A 93 -7.40 12.08 12.35
N GLU A 94 -6.72 12.35 13.46
CA GLU A 94 -6.09 13.66 13.72
C GLU A 94 -4.95 13.94 12.73
N LEU A 95 -4.12 12.94 12.46
CA LEU A 95 -2.99 13.05 11.55
C LEU A 95 -3.44 13.34 10.10
N LEU A 96 -4.50 12.68 9.62
CA LEU A 96 -5.07 12.90 8.28
C LEU A 96 -5.66 14.31 8.11
N SER A 97 -6.02 14.99 9.20
CA SER A 97 -6.53 16.36 9.15
C SER A 97 -5.42 17.39 8.85
N ALA A 98 -4.16 17.03 9.12
CA ALA A 98 -2.97 17.84 8.86
C ALA A 98 -2.22 17.44 7.58
N LEU A 99 -2.67 16.39 6.88
CA LEU A 99 -1.97 15.78 5.74
C LEU A 99 -2.83 15.73 4.47
N PRO A 100 -2.24 15.91 3.27
CA PRO A 100 -2.96 15.90 2.00
C PRO A 100 -3.48 14.50 1.66
N LYS A 101 -4.60 14.46 0.91
CA LYS A 101 -5.42 13.24 0.71
C LYS A 101 -4.66 12.09 0.05
N ASN A 102 -3.68 12.39 -0.80
CA ASN A 102 -2.84 11.38 -1.46
C ASN A 102 -2.03 10.51 -0.47
N LEU A 103 -1.68 11.04 0.71
CA LEU A 103 -0.93 10.30 1.73
C LEU A 103 -1.81 9.36 2.55
N HIS A 104 -3.14 9.59 2.57
CA HIS A 104 -4.07 8.95 3.52
C HIS A 104 -4.08 7.42 3.42
N GLY A 105 -4.00 6.88 2.20
CA GLY A 105 -3.89 5.44 1.97
C GLY A 105 -2.53 4.88 2.41
N SER A 106 -1.45 5.57 2.05
CA SER A 106 -0.09 5.12 2.29
C SER A 106 0.31 5.13 3.78
N ILE A 107 -0.27 6.03 4.58
CA ILE A 107 -0.13 6.05 6.05
C ILE A 107 -0.69 4.76 6.67
N ARG A 108 -1.86 4.29 6.21
CA ARG A 108 -2.46 3.02 6.68
C ARG A 108 -1.72 1.78 6.18
N SER A 109 -0.90 1.90 5.13
CA SER A 109 0.04 0.85 4.69
C SER A 109 1.42 0.89 5.38
N SER A 110 1.65 1.87 6.26
CA SER A 110 2.95 2.04 6.93
C SER A 110 3.22 0.93 7.95
N LYS A 111 4.50 0.63 8.19
CA LYS A 111 4.94 -0.45 9.10
C LYS A 111 4.62 -0.17 10.58
N TYR A 112 4.29 1.07 10.94
CA TYR A 112 3.96 1.49 12.31
C TYR A 112 2.45 1.55 12.56
N TYR A 113 1.63 1.22 11.55
CA TYR A 113 0.18 1.25 11.64
C TYR A 113 -0.37 0.09 12.48
N VAL A 114 -1.31 0.43 13.36
CA VAL A 114 -2.02 -0.50 14.25
C VAL A 114 -3.51 -0.43 13.92
N ALA A 115 -3.97 -1.39 13.12
CA ALA A 115 -5.33 -1.44 12.59
C ALA A 115 -6.42 -1.44 13.69
N ASN A 116 -6.16 -2.08 14.84
CA ASN A 116 -7.14 -2.19 15.93
C ASN A 116 -7.62 -0.84 16.49
N ASN A 117 -6.77 0.19 16.43
CA ASN A 117 -7.03 1.50 17.02
C ASN A 117 -6.88 2.65 15.99
N ASP A 118 -6.86 2.35 14.68
CA ASP A 118 -6.52 3.28 13.56
C ASP A 118 -5.44 4.31 13.95
N SER A 119 -4.26 3.83 14.36
CA SER A 119 -3.20 4.68 14.92
C SER A 119 -1.80 4.26 14.47
N LEU A 120 -0.85 5.21 14.47
CA LEU A 120 0.57 4.93 14.33
C LEU A 120 1.23 4.83 15.71
N THR A 121 1.95 3.75 15.97
CA THR A 121 2.64 3.53 17.25
C THR A 121 4.15 3.53 17.07
N PHE A 122 4.83 4.46 17.75
CA PHE A 122 6.29 4.56 17.78
C PHE A 122 6.81 4.23 19.17
N GLN A 123 7.91 3.49 19.24
CA GLN A 123 8.56 3.11 20.50
C GLN A 123 10.03 3.45 20.47
N ASN A 124 10.53 3.95 21.60
CA ASN A 124 11.95 4.24 21.76
C ASN A 124 12.42 4.10 23.21
N GLN A 125 13.66 3.63 23.38
CA GLN A 125 14.31 3.47 24.67
C GLN A 125 15.84 3.68 24.62
N SER A 126 16.34 4.34 23.57
CA SER A 126 17.77 4.56 23.30
C SER A 126 18.45 5.32 24.45
N HIS A 127 17.78 6.33 24.99
CA HIS A 127 18.32 7.25 25.98
C HIS A 127 17.86 6.92 27.40
N ARG A 128 18.62 7.45 28.38
CA ARG A 128 18.22 7.48 29.80
C ARG A 128 17.22 8.61 30.14
N SER A 129 16.91 9.50 29.18
CA SER A 129 15.95 10.59 29.36
C SER A 129 14.61 10.29 28.68
N ARG A 130 13.51 10.47 29.41
CA ARG A 130 12.12 10.38 28.90
C ARG A 130 11.90 11.32 27.71
N THR A 131 12.30 12.58 27.87
CA THR A 131 12.11 13.64 26.87
C THR A 131 12.90 13.38 25.59
N ALA A 132 14.13 12.86 25.72
CA ALA A 132 14.92 12.46 24.56
C ALA A 132 14.25 11.32 23.77
N ASN A 133 13.74 10.29 24.45
CA ASN A 133 13.06 9.18 23.79
C ASN A 133 11.72 9.58 23.15
N MET A 134 10.98 10.51 23.75
CA MET A 134 9.78 11.11 23.16
C MET A 134 10.12 11.93 21.90
N ASN A 135 11.19 12.72 21.94
CA ASN A 135 11.66 13.48 20.78
C ASN A 135 12.12 12.57 19.63
N GLU A 136 12.80 11.45 19.91
CA GLU A 136 13.13 10.45 18.88
C GLU A 136 11.89 9.79 18.28
N ASN A 137 10.82 9.53 19.07
CA ASN A 137 9.55 9.06 18.50
C ASN A 137 8.93 10.10 17.54
N ARG A 138 8.94 11.38 17.91
CA ARG A 138 8.47 12.47 17.04
C ARG A 138 9.29 12.57 15.75
N GLN A 139 10.62 12.41 15.82
CA GLN A 139 11.45 12.39 14.62
C GLN A 139 11.11 11.21 13.71
N LYS A 140 10.95 9.99 14.26
CA LYS A 140 10.54 8.80 13.48
C LYS A 140 9.19 8.98 12.77
N LEU A 141 8.24 9.73 13.35
CA LEU A 141 6.99 10.09 12.68
C LEU A 141 7.25 10.99 11.46
N VAL A 142 8.04 12.05 11.64
CA VAL A 142 8.40 13.00 10.55
C VAL A 142 9.15 12.29 9.43
N ASP A 143 10.10 11.41 9.78
CA ASP A 143 10.88 10.63 8.82
C ASP A 143 9.98 9.67 8.02
N GLU A 144 9.02 9.01 8.68
CA GLU A 144 8.08 8.10 8.02
C GLU A 144 7.09 8.85 7.11
N ILE A 145 6.56 10.01 7.54
CA ILE A 145 5.70 10.86 6.69
C ILE A 145 6.48 11.34 5.46
N THR A 146 7.73 11.78 5.65
CA THR A 146 8.61 12.21 4.56
C THR A 146 8.91 11.07 3.58
N ARG A 147 9.19 9.86 4.11
CA ARG A 147 9.38 8.64 3.32
C ARG A 147 8.13 8.26 2.51
N ILE A 148 6.95 8.38 3.13
CA ILE A 148 5.67 8.12 2.47
C ILE A 148 5.44 9.14 1.35
N TYR A 149 5.62 10.43 1.62
CA TYR A 149 5.49 11.50 0.64
C TYR A 149 6.38 11.28 -0.59
N GLN A 150 7.65 10.92 -0.38
CA GLN A 150 8.60 10.61 -1.48
C GLN A 150 8.18 9.37 -2.30
N ALA A 151 7.47 8.42 -1.69
CA ALA A 151 6.99 7.21 -2.37
C ALA A 151 5.67 7.45 -3.12
N THR A 152 4.77 8.30 -2.61
CA THR A 152 3.46 8.61 -3.22
C THR A 152 3.52 9.71 -4.26
N THR A 153 4.41 10.67 -4.07
CA THR A 153 4.58 11.82 -4.95
C THR A 153 5.80 11.52 -5.81
N PRO A 154 5.65 10.89 -7.00
CA PRO A 154 6.79 10.72 -7.90
C PRO A 154 7.39 12.10 -8.15
N GLY A 155 8.67 12.22 -7.81
CA GLY A 155 9.42 13.46 -8.00
C GLY A 155 9.26 13.91 -9.44
N GLU A 156 8.89 15.18 -9.62
CA GLU A 156 8.86 15.78 -10.94
C GLU A 156 10.22 15.54 -11.58
N THR A 157 10.25 14.78 -12.68
CA THR A 157 11.50 14.17 -13.17
C THR A 157 12.57 15.24 -13.28
N SER A 158 13.61 15.12 -12.44
CA SER A 158 14.69 16.11 -12.36
C SER A 158 15.10 16.53 -13.76
N ASN A 159 15.07 17.85 -14.04
CA ASN A 159 15.37 18.39 -15.36
C ASN A 159 16.81 18.01 -15.82
N GLU A 160 17.66 17.54 -14.92
CA GLU A 160 18.95 16.88 -15.22
C GLU A 160 18.81 15.72 -16.22
N LYS A 161 17.71 14.95 -16.16
CA LYS A 161 17.45 13.86 -17.12
C LYS A 161 16.96 14.36 -18.47
N LYS A 162 16.30 15.53 -18.55
CA LYS A 162 15.87 16.11 -19.83
C LYS A 162 17.06 16.65 -20.64
N LYS A 163 17.98 17.36 -19.98
CA LYS A 163 19.22 17.86 -20.60
C LYS A 163 20.10 16.76 -21.22
N LYS A 164 19.97 15.50 -20.80
CA LYS A 164 20.73 14.39 -21.39
C LYS A 164 20.16 13.88 -22.73
N TYR A 165 18.94 14.26 -23.09
CA TYR A 165 18.27 13.85 -24.34
C TYR A 165 18.03 15.00 -25.33
N GLU A 166 18.26 16.27 -24.95
CA GLU A 166 18.29 17.40 -25.89
C GLU A 166 19.64 17.54 -26.65
N THR A 167 20.62 16.67 -26.38
CA THR A 167 21.98 16.74 -26.95
C THR A 167 22.38 15.46 -27.71
N MET A 168 21.40 14.74 -28.29
CA MET A 168 21.60 13.65 -29.25
C MET A 168 20.84 13.91 -30.54
#